data_AF-U2C3E4-F1
#
_entry.id   AF-U2C3E4-F1
#
_cell.length_a   1.000
_cell.length_b   1.000
_cell.length_c   1.000
_cell.angle_alpha   90.00
_cell.angle_beta   90.00
_cell.angle_gamma   90.00
#
_symmetry.space_group_name_H-M   'P 1'
#
loop_
_entity.id
_entity.type
_entity.pdbx_description
1 polymer ?
#
loop_
_entity_poly.entity_id
_entity_poly.type
_entity_poly.pdbx_seq_one_letter_code
_entity_poly.pdbx_strand_id
1 'polypeptide(L)'
;MEEAYKEGKVRAIGVSNFYADRYLDLACHCEIKPAVNQMETHVFNQQQDLQELMKKYDTKLMLWGPFAEGKNDFFANPTLNAIDEKYHKSAAQVA
;
A
#
# COMPACT_ATOMS: atom_id res chain seq x y z
N MET A 1 5.12 18.95 -8.31
CA MET A 1 5.26 17.57 -8.85
C MET A 1 4.50 17.40 -10.16
N GLU A 2 3.28 17.95 -10.29
CA GLU A 2 2.49 17.90 -11.52
C GLU A 2 3.21 18.47 -12.74
N GLU A 3 3.94 19.59 -12.59
CA GLU A 3 4.77 20.16 -13.66
C GLU A 3 5.81 19.16 -14.18
N ALA A 4 6.55 18.49 -13.29
CA ALA A 4 7.53 17.48 -13.67
C ALA A 4 6.90 16.28 -14.41
N TYR A 5 5.65 15.92 -14.08
CA TYR A 5 4.89 14.91 -14.82
C TYR A 5 4.51 15.43 -16.22
N LYS A 6 3.98 16.65 -16.31
CA LYS A 6 3.56 17.29 -17.57
C LYS A 6 4.74 17.53 -18.52
N GLU A 7 5.91 17.85 -17.98
CA GLU A 7 7.17 17.99 -18.74
C GLU A 7 7.79 16.63 -19.13
N GLY A 8 7.22 15.51 -18.70
CA GLY A 8 7.73 14.17 -18.98
C GLY A 8 9.00 13.77 -18.21
N LYS A 9 9.39 14.54 -17.18
CA LYS A 9 10.55 14.23 -16.31
C LYS A 9 10.29 13.00 -15.43
N VAL A 10 9.02 12.74 -15.11
CA VAL A 10 8.59 11.55 -14.36
C VAL A 10 7.37 10.92 -15.04
N ARG A 11 7.24 9.60 -14.92
CA ARG A 11 6.13 8.82 -15.53
C ARG A 11 4.87 8.75 -14.68
N ALA A 12 4.99 9.04 -13.38
CA ALA A 12 3.92 9.03 -12.40
C ALA A 12 4.35 9.85 -11.18
N ILE A 13 3.37 10.33 -10.42
CA ILE A 13 3.57 11.00 -9.13
C ILE A 13 2.67 10.36 -8.09
N GLY A 14 3.11 10.32 -6.85
CA GLY A 14 2.42 9.65 -5.76
C GLY A 14 2.80 10.26 -4.41
N VAL A 15 2.26 9.68 -3.35
CA VAL A 15 2.54 10.07 -1.96
C VAL A 15 2.90 8.84 -1.13
N SER A 16 3.38 9.08 0.10
CA SER A 16 3.61 8.03 1.09
C SER A 16 3.10 8.49 2.45
N ASN A 17 2.53 7.58 3.23
CA ASN A 17 2.05 7.82 4.59
C ASN A 17 0.90 8.84 4.68
N PHE A 18 0.03 8.89 3.66
CA PHE A 18 -1.18 9.73 3.68
C PHE A 18 -2.38 8.93 4.18
N TYR A 19 -2.84 9.27 5.38
CA TYR A 19 -4.11 8.79 5.94
C TYR A 19 -5.32 9.42 5.24
N ALA A 20 -6.50 8.85 5.46
CA ALA A 20 -7.71 9.13 4.67
C ALA A 20 -8.07 10.62 4.56
N ASP A 21 -7.96 11.37 5.65
CA ASP A 21 -8.21 12.81 5.72
C ASP A 21 -7.23 13.61 4.86
N ARG A 22 -5.92 13.36 5.02
CA ARG A 22 -4.85 14.05 4.28
C ARG A 22 -4.84 13.65 2.81
N TYR A 23 -5.12 12.38 2.53
CA TYR A 23 -5.26 11.86 1.18
C TYR A 23 -6.44 12.55 0.45
N LEU A 24 -7.61 12.62 1.10
CA LEU A 24 -8.79 13.24 0.55
C LEU A 24 -8.58 14.74 0.29
N ASP A 25 -7.97 15.44 1.24
CA ASP A 25 -7.61 16.86 1.08
C ASP A 25 -6.73 17.06 -0.15
N LEU A 26 -5.64 16.30 -0.29
CA LEU A 26 -4.78 16.37 -1.48
C LEU A 26 -5.53 16.02 -2.77
N ALA A 27 -6.27 14.91 -2.76
CA ALA A 27 -6.98 14.40 -3.93
C ALA A 27 -8.10 15.35 -4.39
N CYS A 28 -8.66 16.19 -3.53
CA CYS A 28 -9.63 17.22 -3.91
C CYS A 28 -8.97 18.45 -4.56
N HIS A 29 -7.70 18.71 -4.28
CA HIS A 29 -7.03 19.95 -4.67
C HIS A 29 -5.94 19.78 -5.76
N CYS A 30 -5.55 18.56 -6.12
CA CYS A 30 -4.63 18.33 -7.24
C CYS A 30 -5.36 18.07 -8.57
N GLU A 31 -4.75 18.47 -9.68
CA GLU A 31 -5.20 18.17 -11.04
C GLU A 31 -4.91 16.70 -11.39
N ILE A 32 -3.68 16.26 -11.09
CA ILE A 32 -3.21 14.88 -11.32
C ILE A 32 -3.31 14.12 -10.01
N LYS A 33 -4.22 13.14 -9.94
CA LYS A 33 -4.37 12.30 -8.74
C LYS A 33 -3.11 11.48 -8.49
N PRO A 34 -2.74 11.25 -7.21
CA PRO A 34 -1.61 10.38 -6.91
C PRO A 34 -1.81 9.00 -7.56
N ALA A 35 -0.87 8.53 -8.36
CA ALA A 35 -0.95 7.20 -8.94
C ALA A 35 -0.84 6.12 -7.84
N VAL A 36 -0.04 6.42 -6.81
CA VAL A 36 0.19 5.54 -5.66
C VAL A 36 0.17 6.31 -4.34
N ASN A 37 -0.27 5.64 -3.28
CA ASN A 37 -0.02 6.01 -1.89
C ASN A 37 0.72 4.85 -1.21
N GLN A 38 1.97 5.07 -0.82
CA GLN A 38 2.78 4.06 -0.17
C GLN A 38 2.56 4.06 1.35
N MET A 39 2.03 2.98 1.92
CA MET A 39 1.67 2.88 3.34
C MET A 39 2.21 1.59 3.97
N GLU A 40 2.37 1.61 5.30
CA GLU A 40 2.62 0.38 6.07
C GLU A 40 1.41 -0.52 5.87
N THR A 41 1.63 -1.69 5.29
CA THR A 41 0.54 -2.62 5.01
C THR A 41 1.07 -4.04 5.02
N HIS A 42 0.42 -4.89 5.79
CA HIS A 42 0.76 -6.30 5.96
C HIS A 42 -0.45 -7.02 6.56
N VAL A 43 -0.34 -8.34 6.79
CA VAL A 43 -1.46 -9.17 7.27
C VAL A 43 -2.14 -8.65 8.55
N PHE A 44 -1.38 -7.97 9.44
CA PHE A 44 -1.88 -7.35 10.67
C PHE A 44 -2.38 -5.89 10.52
N ASN A 45 -2.14 -5.23 9.39
CA ASN A 45 -2.53 -3.84 9.15
C ASN A 45 -2.87 -3.66 7.67
N GLN A 46 -4.14 -3.87 7.30
CA GLN A 46 -4.53 -4.02 5.89
C GLN A 46 -4.96 -2.70 5.23
N GLN A 47 -5.11 -1.59 5.97
CA GLN A 47 -5.51 -0.29 5.40
C GLN A 47 -6.86 -0.33 4.62
N GLN A 48 -7.83 -1.16 5.02
CA GLN A 48 -9.05 -1.44 4.24
C GLN A 48 -9.85 -0.16 3.90
N ASP A 49 -10.10 0.70 4.89
CA ASP A 49 -10.86 1.94 4.68
C ASP A 49 -10.15 2.91 3.75
N LEU A 50 -8.83 3.01 3.87
CA LEU A 50 -8.00 3.86 3.01
C LEU A 50 -8.01 3.33 1.56
N GLN A 51 -7.93 2.01 1.36
CA GLN A 51 -8.03 1.40 0.03
C GLN A 51 -9.38 1.72 -0.63
N GLU A 52 -10.49 1.60 0.10
CA GLU A 52 -11.82 1.88 -0.43
C GLU A 52 -12.00 3.37 -0.78
N LEU A 53 -11.43 4.27 0.02
CA LEU A 53 -11.40 5.71 -0.32
C LEU A 53 -10.59 5.98 -1.60
N MET A 54 -9.37 5.45 -1.69
CA MET A 54 -8.43 5.69 -2.79
C MET A 54 -8.93 5.15 -4.13
N LYS A 55 -9.72 4.07 -4.10
CA LYS A 55 -10.35 3.48 -5.30
C LYS A 55 -11.16 4.48 -6.12
N LYS A 56 -11.81 5.45 -5.46
CA LYS A 56 -12.61 6.51 -6.11
C LYS A 56 -11.78 7.46 -6.98
N TYR A 57 -10.47 7.48 -6.78
CA TYR A 57 -9.51 8.37 -7.45
C TYR A 57 -8.49 7.61 -8.30
N ASP A 58 -8.69 6.30 -8.50
CA ASP A 58 -7.78 5.38 -9.17
C ASP A 58 -6.35 5.31 -8.58
N THR A 59 -6.19 5.71 -7.32
CA THR A 59 -4.92 5.59 -6.60
C THR A 59 -4.71 4.16 -6.11
N LYS A 60 -3.51 3.62 -6.32
CA LYS A 60 -3.13 2.28 -5.83
C LYS A 60 -2.43 2.37 -4.48
N LEU A 61 -2.77 1.45 -3.57
CA LEU A 61 -1.97 1.24 -2.38
C LEU A 61 -0.66 0.56 -2.78
N MET A 62 0.46 1.12 -2.36
CA MET A 62 1.77 0.46 -2.44
C MET A 62 2.21 0.11 -1.02
N LEU A 63 2.59 -1.14 -0.81
CA LEU A 63 2.91 -1.62 0.53
C LEU A 63 4.38 -1.32 0.83
N TRP A 64 4.66 -0.70 1.98
CA TRP A 64 5.95 -0.82 2.65
C TRP A 64 5.78 -1.66 3.92
N GLY A 65 6.87 -2.28 4.37
CA GLY A 65 6.85 -3.21 5.51
C GLY A 65 5.93 -4.42 5.34
N PRO A 66 5.84 -5.08 4.15
CA PRO A 66 4.85 -6.13 3.87
C PRO A 66 4.96 -7.35 4.81
N PHE A 67 6.12 -7.54 5.44
CA PHE A 67 6.37 -8.62 6.41
C PHE A 67 6.33 -8.15 7.87
N ALA A 68 5.64 -7.04 8.16
CA ALA A 68 5.59 -6.40 9.48
C ALA A 68 6.99 -6.15 10.08
N GLU A 69 7.98 -5.87 9.23
CA GLU A 69 9.41 -5.75 9.62
C GLU A 69 9.97 -6.98 10.36
N GLY A 70 9.36 -8.16 10.18
CA GLY A 70 9.69 -9.39 10.91
C GLY A 70 9.16 -9.45 12.35
N LYS A 71 8.37 -8.47 12.78
CA LYS A 71 7.71 -8.43 14.11
C LYS A 71 6.51 -9.39 14.16
N ASN A 72 5.92 -9.54 15.35
CA ASN A 72 4.71 -10.34 15.59
C ASN A 72 4.82 -11.81 15.17
N ASP A 73 6.02 -12.38 15.31
CA ASP A 73 6.34 -13.74 14.89
C ASP A 73 5.90 -14.04 13.45
N PHE A 74 6.01 -13.06 12.54
CA PHE A 74 5.45 -13.12 11.19
C PHE A 74 5.78 -14.44 10.46
N PHE A 75 7.05 -14.83 10.46
CA PHE A 75 7.52 -16.05 9.77
C PHE A 75 7.18 -17.35 10.51
N ALA A 76 6.73 -17.27 11.76
CA ALA A 76 6.25 -18.40 12.56
C ALA A 76 4.73 -18.33 12.80
N ASN A 77 4.03 -17.42 12.12
CA ASN A 77 2.60 -17.20 12.34
C ASN A 77 1.81 -18.48 11.99
N PRO A 78 1.01 -19.03 12.91
CA PRO A 78 0.36 -20.32 12.71
C PRO A 78 -0.61 -20.31 11.53
N THR A 79 -1.28 -19.18 11.26
CA THR A 79 -2.19 -19.04 10.11
C THR A 79 -1.42 -19.04 8.79
N LEU A 80 -0.30 -18.32 8.71
CA LEU A 80 0.54 -18.32 7.51
C LEU A 80 1.17 -19.69 7.25
N ASN A 81 1.66 -20.36 8.30
CA ASN A 81 2.26 -21.69 8.20
C ASN A 81 1.25 -22.77 7.81
N ALA A 82 -0.01 -22.69 8.28
CA ALA A 82 -1.05 -23.61 7.85
C ALA A 82 -1.36 -23.49 6.34
N ILE A 83 -1.19 -22.29 5.76
CA ILE A 83 -1.33 -22.08 4.31
C ILE A 83 -0.06 -22.55 3.59
N ASP A 84 1.13 -22.29 4.13
CA ASP A 84 2.40 -22.84 3.63
C ASP A 84 2.32 -24.35 3.46
N GLU A 85 1.93 -25.09 4.49
CA GLU A 85 1.85 -26.57 4.45
C GLU A 85 1.02 -27.10 3.28
N LYS A 86 -0.06 -26.39 2.93
CA LYS A 86 -0.94 -26.74 1.81
C LYS A 86 -0.31 -26.47 0.44
N TYR A 87 0.43 -25.37 0.30
CA TYR A 87 0.93 -24.89 -1.00
C TYR A 87 2.44 -25.07 -1.20
N HIS A 88 3.16 -25.53 -0.18
CA HIS A 88 4.61 -25.66 -0.12
C HIS A 88 5.31 -24.33 -0.46
N LYS A 89 4.97 -23.27 0.29
CA LYS A 89 5.40 -21.88 0.07
C LYS A 89 5.66 -21.21 1.40
N SER A 90 6.82 -20.57 1.55
CA SER A 90 7.17 -19.92 2.82
C SER A 90 6.13 -18.90 3.29
N ALA A 91 6.07 -18.63 4.59
CA ALA A 91 5.20 -17.60 5.16
C ALA A 91 5.31 -16.23 4.42
N ALA A 92 6.51 -15.88 3.93
CA ALA A 92 6.73 -14.67 3.13
C ALA A 92 6.10 -14.71 1.72
N GLN A 93 5.94 -15.88 1.13
CA GLN A 93 5.28 -16.06 -0.17
C GLN A 93 3.76 -16.16 -0.04
N VAL A 94 3.27 -16.56 1.14
CA VAL A 94 1.85 -16.66 1.46
C VAL A 94 1.25 -15.29 1.80
N ALA A 95 1.98 -14.48 2.57
CA ALA A 95 1.51 -13.22 3.10
C ALA A 95 1.35 -12.12 2.05
#